data_AF-A0ABD5NYK8-F1
#
_entry.id   AF-A0ABD5NYK8-F1
#
_cell.length_a   1.000
_cell.length_b   1.000
_cell.length_c   1.000
_cell.angle_alpha   90.00
_cell.angle_beta   90.00
_cell.angle_gamma   90.00
#
_symmetry.space_group_name_H-M   'P 1'
#
loop_
_entity.id
_entity.type
_entity.pdbx_description
1 polymer ?
#
loop_
_entity_poly.entity_id
_entity_poly.type
_entity_poly.pdbx_seq_one_letter_code
_entity_poly.pdbx_strand_id
1 'polypeptide(L)'
;MSPPESAHAHDDSHAHDGHSHGHGDGHDESTSSRKLAAVSLINVAGFLVELAGGLAFGSIALVSDAFHMLFDALAYVMAFAAAHVAERYGNGDRWSYGLHRLEPFAAFLNGLLLLPMVGFILWESYQRFLAPVAIGTGPTLAIATGGLLVNVGSVYVLHGDAMSLNEKGAFYHLLGDAGGSVAVIVSVLVVEVTGLRVVDPLTAALIAVVVTWSALKVLRSSSAIFFLESPVESDEIRARIRELDGVGRVDDFHAWQICSQITVATVHLETDVETMAQAETVVDRVHDELADYGIDHATVELSPRYADRDVHLDTHCH
;
A
#
# COMPACT_ATOMS: atom_id res chain seq x y z
N MET A 1 79.27 -3.44 -27.38
CA MET A 1 79.60 -3.71 -25.98
C MET A 1 78.30 -3.64 -25.19
N SER A 2 78.02 -4.73 -24.47
CA SER A 2 76.82 -5.03 -23.67
C SER A 2 76.77 -4.23 -22.34
N PRO A 3 75.68 -4.33 -21.53
CA PRO A 3 75.12 -3.29 -20.63
C PRO A 3 75.61 -3.38 -19.16
N PRO A 4 74.98 -2.65 -18.21
CA PRO A 4 73.92 -3.25 -17.36
C PRO A 4 72.73 -2.29 -17.11
N GLU A 5 71.46 -2.69 -17.17
CA GLU A 5 70.63 -3.36 -16.12
C GLU A 5 70.77 -2.80 -14.70
N SER A 6 69.74 -2.07 -14.26
CA SER A 6 69.36 -1.97 -12.84
C SER A 6 67.83 -1.91 -12.73
N ALA A 7 67.29 -2.93 -12.09
CA ALA A 7 65.88 -3.20 -11.86
C ALA A 7 65.17 -2.10 -11.06
N HIS A 8 63.95 -1.76 -11.48
CA HIS A 8 62.98 -1.11 -10.61
C HIS A 8 62.24 -2.19 -9.82
N ALA A 9 62.42 -2.14 -8.50
CA ALA A 9 61.69 -2.93 -7.54
C ALA A 9 60.23 -2.47 -7.46
N HIS A 10 59.32 -3.44 -7.55
CA HIS A 10 57.95 -3.31 -7.08
C HIS A 10 57.97 -3.55 -5.56
N ASP A 11 57.43 -2.61 -4.79
CA ASP A 11 57.14 -2.84 -3.38
C ASP A 11 55.83 -2.14 -2.99
N ASP A 12 54.89 -2.98 -2.57
CA ASP A 12 53.82 -2.78 -1.59
C ASP A 12 52.88 -1.56 -1.71
N SER A 13 51.82 -1.74 -2.51
CA SER A 13 50.52 -1.15 -2.21
C SER A 13 49.68 -2.16 -1.43
N HIS A 14 49.49 -1.89 -0.14
CA HIS A 14 48.57 -2.59 0.74
C HIS A 14 47.18 -2.75 0.10
N ALA A 15 46.79 -4.01 -0.12
CA ALA A 15 45.40 -4.39 -0.35
C ALA A 15 44.63 -4.19 0.96
N HIS A 16 43.75 -3.19 0.99
CA HIS A 16 42.68 -3.15 1.97
C HIS A 16 41.54 -4.02 1.44
N ASP A 17 41.27 -5.10 2.15
CA ASP A 17 40.06 -5.92 2.03
C ASP A 17 38.84 -5.02 2.29
N GLY A 18 38.21 -4.57 1.22
CA GLY A 18 36.87 -3.98 1.25
C GLY A 18 35.84 -5.10 1.35
N HIS A 19 35.44 -5.42 2.58
CA HIS A 19 34.23 -6.20 2.84
C HIS A 19 32.99 -5.35 2.56
N SER A 20 32.07 -5.95 1.78
CA SER A 20 30.60 -5.83 1.81
C SER A 20 29.97 -4.42 1.58
N HIS A 21 28.79 -4.25 0.99
CA HIS A 21 27.64 -5.13 0.77
C HIS A 21 27.10 -4.94 -0.65
N GLY A 22 26.79 -6.04 -1.34
CA GLY A 22 26.00 -6.01 -2.56
C GLY A 22 24.54 -5.78 -2.19
N HIS A 23 24.00 -4.61 -2.55
CA HIS A 23 22.56 -4.40 -2.62
C HIS A 23 22.01 -5.14 -3.84
N GLY A 24 21.54 -6.36 -3.61
CA GLY A 24 20.75 -7.10 -4.59
C GLY A 24 19.28 -6.97 -4.23
N ASP A 25 18.57 -6.01 -4.81
CA ASP A 25 17.09 -5.91 -4.75
C ASP A 25 16.48 -5.31 -6.03
N GLY A 26 17.05 -5.63 -7.21
CA GLY A 26 16.52 -5.16 -8.50
C GLY A 26 15.52 -6.11 -9.18
N HIS A 27 15.24 -7.28 -8.61
CA HIS A 27 14.54 -8.36 -9.32
C HIS A 27 13.07 -8.59 -8.91
N ASP A 28 12.61 -8.07 -7.76
CA ASP A 28 11.27 -8.38 -7.24
C ASP A 28 10.18 -7.34 -7.63
N GLU A 29 10.54 -6.06 -7.66
CA GLU A 29 9.60 -4.96 -7.99
C GLU A 29 9.01 -5.06 -9.41
N SER A 30 9.84 -5.41 -10.39
CA SER A 30 9.40 -5.51 -11.79
C SER A 30 8.39 -6.65 -12.03
N THR A 31 8.41 -7.67 -11.17
CA THR A 31 7.50 -8.82 -11.22
C THR A 31 6.15 -8.47 -10.59
N SER A 32 6.16 -7.73 -9.47
CA SER A 32 4.96 -7.19 -8.80
C SER A 32 4.16 -6.25 -9.72
N SER A 33 4.84 -5.29 -10.38
CA SER A 33 4.20 -4.34 -11.30
C SER A 33 3.53 -5.04 -12.51
N ARG A 34 4.15 -6.10 -13.05
CA ARG A 34 3.58 -6.90 -14.15
C ARG A 34 2.37 -7.73 -13.72
N LYS A 35 2.37 -8.28 -12.50
CA LYS A 35 1.24 -9.03 -11.95
C LYS A 35 0.05 -8.11 -11.67
N LEU A 36 0.27 -6.93 -11.09
CA LEU A 36 -0.79 -5.91 -10.95
C LEU A 36 -1.36 -5.52 -12.30
N ALA A 37 -0.52 -5.27 -13.31
CA ALA A 37 -0.98 -4.97 -14.65
C ALA A 37 -1.83 -6.11 -15.26
N ALA A 38 -1.46 -7.37 -15.01
CA ALA A 38 -2.25 -8.53 -15.43
C ALA A 38 -3.61 -8.59 -14.73
N VAL A 39 -3.67 -8.34 -13.42
CA VAL A 39 -4.93 -8.29 -12.65
C VAL A 39 -5.80 -7.13 -13.13
N SER A 40 -5.24 -5.94 -13.33
CA SER A 40 -5.94 -4.80 -13.93
C SER A 40 -6.54 -5.17 -15.28
N LEU A 41 -5.77 -5.84 -16.14
CA LEU A 41 -6.23 -6.24 -17.46
C LEU A 41 -7.36 -7.28 -17.40
N ILE A 42 -7.26 -8.26 -16.50
CA ILE A 42 -8.30 -9.27 -16.28
C ILE A 42 -9.60 -8.59 -15.82
N ASN A 43 -9.54 -7.67 -14.87
CA ASN A 43 -10.73 -6.96 -14.37
C ASN A 43 -11.34 -6.04 -15.43
N VAL A 44 -10.52 -5.31 -16.20
CA VAL A 44 -11.02 -4.51 -17.33
C VAL A 44 -11.67 -5.41 -18.38
N ALA A 45 -11.09 -6.57 -18.69
CA ALA A 45 -11.67 -7.52 -19.64
C ALA A 45 -12.99 -8.10 -19.12
N GLY A 46 -13.07 -8.46 -17.84
CA GLY A 46 -14.29 -8.92 -17.17
C GLY A 46 -15.41 -7.89 -17.25
N PHE A 47 -15.10 -6.64 -16.90
CA PHE A 47 -16.01 -5.49 -17.06
C PHE A 47 -16.58 -5.39 -18.49
N LEU A 48 -15.70 -5.44 -19.51
CA LEU A 48 -16.14 -5.32 -20.90
C LEU A 48 -17.05 -6.48 -21.34
N VAL A 49 -16.77 -7.70 -20.88
CA VAL A 49 -17.59 -8.88 -21.17
C VAL A 49 -18.97 -8.75 -20.52
N GLU A 50 -19.04 -8.34 -19.26
CA GLU A 50 -20.32 -8.17 -18.54
C GLU A 50 -21.14 -7.01 -19.08
N LEU A 51 -20.50 -5.88 -19.42
CA LEU A 51 -21.17 -4.76 -20.06
C LEU A 51 -21.75 -5.17 -21.43
N ALA A 52 -20.96 -5.86 -22.25
CA ALA A 52 -21.41 -6.36 -23.54
C ALA A 52 -22.56 -7.36 -23.39
N GLY A 53 -22.48 -8.29 -22.42
CA GLY A 53 -23.56 -9.22 -22.08
C GLY A 53 -24.81 -8.49 -21.61
N GLY A 54 -24.67 -7.52 -20.71
CA GLY A 54 -25.78 -6.73 -20.18
C GLY A 54 -26.53 -5.96 -21.27
N LEU A 55 -25.80 -5.36 -22.20
CA LEU A 55 -26.37 -4.66 -23.35
C LEU A 55 -26.98 -5.62 -24.38
N ALA A 56 -26.30 -6.73 -24.69
CA ALA A 56 -26.77 -7.69 -25.69
C ALA A 56 -28.02 -8.46 -25.24
N PHE A 57 -28.11 -8.79 -23.96
CA PHE A 57 -29.23 -9.54 -23.37
C PHE A 57 -30.27 -8.63 -22.69
N GLY A 58 -30.08 -7.31 -22.70
CA GLY A 58 -30.99 -6.34 -22.07
C GLY A 58 -31.12 -6.52 -20.56
N SER A 59 -30.07 -7.04 -19.90
CA SER A 59 -30.10 -7.39 -18.48
C SER A 59 -29.61 -6.24 -17.62
N ILE A 60 -30.53 -5.58 -16.91
CA ILE A 60 -30.22 -4.53 -15.94
C ILE A 60 -29.31 -5.06 -14.83
N ALA A 61 -29.45 -6.35 -14.47
CA ALA A 61 -28.60 -6.99 -13.47
C ALA A 61 -27.13 -7.08 -13.95
N LEU A 62 -26.88 -7.50 -15.19
CA LEU A 62 -25.51 -7.50 -15.75
C LEU A 62 -24.95 -6.09 -15.92
N VAL A 63 -25.78 -5.12 -16.30
CA VAL A 63 -25.33 -3.73 -16.44
C VAL A 63 -24.93 -3.15 -15.08
N SER A 64 -25.69 -3.45 -14.01
CA SER A 64 -25.35 -3.02 -12.65
C SER A 64 -24.05 -3.66 -12.14
N ASP A 65 -23.81 -4.93 -12.46
CA ASP A 65 -22.59 -5.65 -12.10
C ASP A 65 -21.37 -5.15 -12.88
N ALA A 66 -21.56 -4.83 -14.17
CA ALA A 66 -20.54 -4.18 -14.97
C ALA A 66 -20.11 -2.82 -14.37
N PHE A 67 -21.03 -2.05 -13.79
CA PHE A 67 -20.64 -0.82 -13.08
C PHE A 67 -19.81 -1.11 -11.82
N HIS A 68 -20.11 -2.19 -11.09
CA HIS A 68 -19.29 -2.62 -9.95
C HIS A 68 -17.87 -2.98 -10.40
N MET A 69 -17.75 -3.85 -11.41
CA MET A 69 -16.47 -4.25 -12.01
C MET A 69 -15.70 -3.07 -12.63
N LEU A 70 -16.39 -2.04 -13.13
CA LEU A 70 -15.76 -0.82 -13.64
C LEU A 70 -15.06 -0.05 -12.52
N PHE A 71 -15.69 0.10 -11.36
CA PHE A 71 -15.08 0.80 -10.22
C PHE A 71 -13.88 0.03 -9.69
N ASP A 72 -13.97 -1.30 -9.64
CA ASP A 72 -12.84 -2.14 -9.25
C ASP A 72 -11.69 -2.04 -10.27
N ALA A 73 -12.00 -2.10 -11.57
CA ALA A 73 -11.02 -1.92 -12.63
C ALA A 73 -10.35 -0.53 -12.57
N LEU A 74 -11.13 0.53 -12.31
CA LEU A 74 -10.61 1.89 -12.14
C LEU A 74 -9.66 1.97 -10.94
N ALA A 75 -9.97 1.26 -9.85
CA ALA A 75 -9.10 1.16 -8.68
C ALA A 75 -7.71 0.62 -9.06
N TYR A 76 -7.68 -0.52 -9.76
CA TYR A 76 -6.43 -1.15 -10.18
C TYR A 76 -5.65 -0.31 -11.19
N VAL A 77 -6.34 0.35 -12.12
CA VAL A 77 -5.70 1.28 -13.08
C VAL A 77 -5.09 2.48 -12.36
N MET A 78 -5.81 3.08 -11.40
CA MET A 78 -5.31 4.21 -10.61
C MET A 78 -4.12 3.81 -9.74
N ALA A 79 -4.17 2.63 -9.10
CA ALA A 79 -3.07 2.10 -8.31
C ALA A 79 -1.84 1.82 -9.18
N PHE A 80 -2.01 1.17 -10.33
CA PHE A 80 -0.94 0.91 -11.28
C PHE A 80 -0.33 2.22 -11.82
N ALA A 81 -1.17 3.18 -12.21
CA ALA A 81 -0.71 4.47 -12.72
C ALA A 81 0.06 5.25 -11.64
N ALA A 82 -0.42 5.23 -10.39
CA ALA A 82 0.27 5.87 -9.27
C ALA A 82 1.67 5.25 -9.04
N ALA A 83 1.76 3.92 -8.98
CA ALA A 83 3.03 3.21 -8.84
C ALA A 83 3.98 3.52 -10.02
N HIS A 84 3.47 3.41 -11.25
CA HIS A 84 4.28 3.65 -12.45
C HIS A 84 4.80 5.08 -12.57
N VAL A 85 3.99 6.06 -12.15
CA VAL A 85 4.40 7.48 -12.14
C VAL A 85 5.39 7.75 -11.01
N ALA A 86 5.19 7.16 -9.83
CA ALA A 86 6.10 7.29 -8.69
C ALA A 86 7.51 6.80 -9.04
N GLU A 87 7.63 5.60 -9.65
CA GLU A 87 8.91 5.02 -10.09
C GLU A 87 9.65 5.89 -11.12
N ARG A 88 8.93 6.56 -12.03
CA ARG A 88 9.57 7.31 -13.14
C ARG A 88 9.99 8.73 -12.78
N TYR A 89 9.40 9.34 -11.77
CA TYR A 89 9.59 10.78 -11.45
C TYR A 89 10.45 11.00 -10.19
N GLY A 90 11.39 10.11 -9.91
CA GLY A 90 12.20 10.14 -8.67
C GLY A 90 13.23 11.26 -8.50
N ASN A 91 13.46 12.14 -9.49
CA ASN A 91 14.65 13.05 -9.46
C ASN A 91 14.41 14.47 -10.02
N GLY A 92 13.30 15.13 -9.65
CA GLY A 92 13.03 16.52 -10.09
C GLY A 92 13.09 17.53 -8.95
N ASP A 93 13.71 18.69 -9.16
CA ASP A 93 13.82 19.79 -8.16
C ASP A 93 12.47 20.23 -7.58
N ARG A 94 11.38 20.10 -8.35
CA ARG A 94 10.04 20.47 -7.92
C ARG A 94 9.40 19.46 -6.96
N TRP A 95 9.73 18.19 -7.08
CA TRP A 95 9.16 17.09 -6.31
C TRP A 95 10.31 16.31 -5.67
N SER A 96 10.85 16.83 -4.56
CA SER A 96 12.07 16.32 -3.92
C SER A 96 11.95 14.87 -3.43
N TYR A 97 10.76 14.47 -2.99
CA TYR A 97 10.42 13.08 -2.67
C TYR A 97 9.65 12.40 -3.80
N GLY A 98 9.83 12.83 -5.05
CA GLY A 98 9.10 12.31 -6.21
C GLY A 98 7.57 12.43 -6.08
N LEU A 99 6.87 11.51 -6.75
CA LEU A 99 5.39 11.48 -6.80
C LEU A 99 4.80 10.32 -5.99
N HIS A 100 5.51 9.82 -4.99
CA HIS A 100 5.08 8.68 -4.17
C HIS A 100 3.75 8.93 -3.43
N ARG A 101 3.41 10.20 -3.11
CA ARG A 101 2.09 10.56 -2.52
C ARG A 101 0.89 10.30 -3.44
N LEU A 102 1.09 9.97 -4.72
CA LEU A 102 0.00 9.56 -5.60
C LEU A 102 -0.60 8.21 -5.19
N GLU A 103 0.18 7.34 -4.56
CA GLU A 103 -0.29 6.04 -4.08
C GLU A 103 -1.39 6.17 -3.00
N PRO A 104 -1.15 6.85 -1.85
CA PRO A 104 -2.21 7.07 -0.86
C PRO A 104 -3.36 7.91 -1.42
N PHE A 105 -3.12 8.78 -2.40
CA PHE A 105 -4.19 9.50 -3.09
C PHE A 105 -5.11 8.58 -3.89
N ALA A 106 -4.53 7.68 -4.69
CA ALA A 106 -5.27 6.69 -5.46
C ALA A 106 -6.06 5.76 -4.52
N ALA A 107 -5.46 5.31 -3.42
CA ALA A 107 -6.12 4.49 -2.41
C ALA A 107 -7.30 5.23 -1.74
N PHE A 108 -7.11 6.49 -1.36
CA PHE A 108 -8.17 7.34 -0.80
C PHE A 108 -9.33 7.53 -1.79
N LEU A 109 -9.02 7.88 -3.05
CA LEU A 109 -10.04 8.08 -4.07
C LEU A 109 -10.81 6.79 -4.36
N ASN A 110 -10.11 5.65 -4.39
CA ASN A 110 -10.76 4.35 -4.54
C ASN A 110 -11.74 4.06 -3.40
N GLY A 111 -11.29 4.19 -2.15
CA GLY A 111 -12.16 4.02 -0.98
C GLY A 111 -13.37 4.95 -1.01
N LEU A 112 -13.21 6.18 -1.51
CA LEU A 112 -14.29 7.16 -1.67
C LEU A 112 -15.29 6.75 -2.75
N LEU A 113 -14.84 6.23 -3.89
CA LEU A 113 -15.69 5.79 -5.00
C LEU A 113 -16.52 4.54 -4.67
N LEU A 114 -16.05 3.71 -3.74
CA LEU A 114 -16.81 2.54 -3.26
C LEU A 114 -18.04 2.94 -2.42
N LEU A 115 -18.01 4.08 -1.71
CA LEU A 115 -19.10 4.45 -0.80
C LEU A 115 -20.45 4.69 -1.51
N PRO A 116 -20.55 5.45 -2.63
CA PRO A 116 -21.79 5.57 -3.38
C PRO A 116 -22.33 4.24 -3.90
N MET A 117 -21.44 3.35 -4.37
CA MET A 117 -21.81 2.03 -4.89
C MET A 117 -22.44 1.17 -3.79
N VAL A 118 -21.81 1.11 -2.61
CA VAL A 118 -22.38 0.37 -1.49
C VAL A 118 -23.67 1.01 -0.96
N GLY A 119 -23.75 2.35 -0.95
CA GLY A 119 -24.99 3.06 -0.64
C GLY A 119 -26.14 2.67 -1.55
N PHE A 120 -25.86 2.51 -2.85
CA PHE A 120 -26.83 2.01 -3.83
C PHE A 120 -27.26 0.57 -3.54
N ILE A 121 -26.32 -0.35 -3.25
CA ILE A 121 -26.61 -1.75 -2.91
C ILE A 121 -27.49 -1.84 -1.65
N LEU A 122 -27.19 -1.06 -0.61
CA LEU A 122 -27.98 -1.02 0.62
C LEU A 122 -29.39 -0.49 0.35
N TRP A 123 -29.52 0.53 -0.49
CA TRP A 123 -30.82 1.07 -0.88
C TRP A 123 -31.66 0.04 -1.65
N GLU A 124 -31.09 -0.62 -2.67
CA GLU A 124 -31.74 -1.70 -3.41
C GLU A 124 -32.12 -2.88 -2.50
N SER A 125 -31.23 -3.28 -1.59
CA SER A 125 -31.48 -4.35 -0.62
C SER A 125 -32.65 -4.00 0.30
N TYR A 126 -32.73 -2.75 0.77
CA TYR A 126 -33.85 -2.27 1.57
C TYR A 126 -35.17 -2.29 0.80
N GLN A 127 -35.18 -1.84 -0.46
CA GLN A 127 -36.37 -1.89 -1.31
C GLN A 127 -36.85 -3.33 -1.55
N ARG A 128 -35.93 -4.25 -1.83
CA ARG A 128 -36.25 -5.69 -2.03
C ARG A 128 -36.70 -6.38 -0.75
N PHE A 129 -36.23 -5.93 0.40
CA PHE A 129 -36.71 -6.42 1.69
C PHE A 129 -38.19 -6.02 1.92
N LEU A 130 -38.57 -4.79 1.58
CA LEU A 130 -39.95 -4.30 1.71
C LEU A 130 -40.89 -4.89 0.65
N ALA A 131 -40.42 -5.06 -0.58
CA ALA A 131 -41.19 -5.59 -1.70
C ALA A 131 -40.41 -6.71 -2.41
N PRO A 132 -40.54 -7.98 -1.95
CA PRO A 132 -39.76 -9.08 -2.50
C PRO A 132 -40.06 -9.36 -3.98
N VAL A 133 -39.09 -9.08 -4.84
CA VAL A 133 -39.14 -9.33 -6.29
C VAL A 133 -38.66 -10.76 -6.58
N ALA A 134 -39.18 -11.39 -7.64
CA ALA A 134 -38.65 -12.67 -8.11
C ALA A 134 -37.29 -12.45 -8.78
N ILE A 135 -36.28 -13.21 -8.33
CA ILE A 135 -34.93 -13.16 -8.89
C ILE A 135 -34.86 -14.12 -10.08
N GLY A 136 -34.20 -13.71 -11.16
CA GLY A 136 -33.88 -14.62 -12.26
C GLY A 136 -32.79 -15.60 -11.85
N THR A 137 -33.17 -16.73 -11.23
CA THR A 137 -32.26 -17.75 -10.69
C THR A 137 -31.16 -18.15 -11.69
N GLY A 138 -31.53 -18.41 -12.96
CA GLY A 138 -30.59 -18.81 -14.01
C GLY A 138 -29.52 -17.75 -14.31
N PRO A 139 -29.89 -16.54 -14.75
CA PRO A 139 -28.94 -15.45 -14.98
C PRO A 139 -28.08 -15.12 -13.76
N THR A 140 -28.66 -15.03 -12.55
CA THR A 140 -27.89 -14.69 -11.34
C THR A 140 -26.86 -15.76 -11.00
N LEU A 141 -27.20 -17.05 -11.11
CA LEU A 141 -26.23 -18.14 -10.90
C LEU A 141 -25.12 -18.12 -11.95
N ALA A 142 -25.43 -17.85 -13.22
CA ALA A 142 -24.44 -17.79 -14.29
C ALA A 142 -23.40 -16.68 -14.03
N ILE A 143 -23.87 -15.49 -13.62
CA ILE A 143 -23.01 -14.35 -13.30
C ILE A 143 -22.15 -14.67 -12.07
N ALA A 144 -22.78 -15.06 -10.94
CA ALA A 144 -22.05 -15.30 -9.71
C ALA A 144 -21.02 -16.45 -9.84
N THR A 145 -21.33 -17.47 -10.65
CA THR A 145 -20.38 -18.53 -10.98
C THR A 145 -19.26 -18.03 -11.88
N GLY A 146 -19.57 -17.20 -12.88
CA GLY A 146 -18.57 -16.56 -13.75
C GLY A 146 -17.59 -15.71 -12.96
N GLY A 147 -18.09 -14.80 -12.12
CA GLY A 147 -17.28 -13.98 -11.22
C GLY A 147 -16.44 -14.83 -10.26
N LEU A 148 -17.01 -15.89 -9.67
CA LEU A 148 -16.27 -16.83 -8.83
C LEU A 148 -15.11 -17.49 -9.60
N LEU A 149 -15.33 -17.94 -10.83
CA LEU A 149 -14.28 -18.55 -11.65
C LEU A 149 -13.17 -17.56 -12.00
N VAL A 150 -13.52 -16.31 -12.32
CA VAL A 150 -12.55 -15.24 -12.58
C VAL A 150 -11.72 -14.96 -11.32
N ASN A 151 -12.36 -14.77 -10.17
CA ASN A 151 -11.67 -14.47 -8.92
C ASN A 151 -10.78 -15.64 -8.46
N VAL A 152 -11.26 -16.89 -8.54
CA VAL A 152 -10.45 -18.08 -8.23
C VAL A 152 -9.28 -18.23 -9.21
N GLY A 153 -9.51 -17.96 -10.50
CA GLY A 153 -8.45 -17.95 -11.50
C GLY A 153 -7.37 -16.91 -11.20
N SER A 154 -7.77 -15.69 -10.84
CA SER A 154 -6.86 -14.61 -10.45
C SER A 154 -6.08 -14.96 -9.17
N VAL A 155 -6.73 -15.56 -8.17
CA VAL A 155 -6.09 -16.07 -6.95
C VAL A 155 -5.04 -17.14 -7.28
N TYR A 156 -5.35 -18.08 -8.17
CA TYR A 156 -4.41 -19.12 -8.59
C TYR A 156 -3.19 -18.54 -9.31
N VAL A 157 -3.37 -17.49 -10.13
CA VAL A 157 -2.27 -16.79 -10.81
C VAL A 157 -1.38 -16.01 -9.83
N LEU A 158 -1.97 -15.44 -8.77
CA LEU A 158 -1.25 -14.69 -7.74
C LEU A 158 -0.58 -15.57 -6.69
N HIS A 159 -1.04 -16.81 -6.51
CA HIS A 159 -0.52 -17.74 -5.51
C HIS A 159 0.94 -18.13 -5.83
N GLY A 160 1.86 -17.76 -4.94
CA GLY A 160 3.28 -18.14 -5.02
C GLY A 160 3.94 -18.20 -3.64
N ASP A 161 5.10 -18.86 -3.56
CA ASP A 161 5.80 -19.15 -2.30
C ASP A 161 6.34 -17.90 -1.58
N ALA A 162 6.54 -16.80 -2.32
CA ALA A 162 6.92 -15.50 -1.78
C ALA A 162 6.02 -14.41 -2.39
N MET A 163 4.96 -14.03 -1.69
CA MET A 163 4.09 -12.92 -2.08
C MET A 163 4.59 -11.61 -1.47
N SER A 164 4.74 -10.57 -2.30
CA SER A 164 5.00 -9.21 -1.83
C SER A 164 3.82 -8.66 -1.00
N LEU A 165 4.03 -7.61 -0.21
CA LEU A 165 2.94 -7.00 0.58
C LEU A 165 1.77 -6.53 -0.31
N ASN A 166 2.09 -5.99 -1.48
CA ASN A 166 1.08 -5.55 -2.44
C ASN A 166 0.34 -6.75 -3.07
N GLU A 167 1.05 -7.84 -3.36
CA GLU A 167 0.44 -9.10 -3.83
C GLU A 167 -0.47 -9.73 -2.77
N LYS A 168 -0.07 -9.71 -1.49
CA LYS A 168 -0.92 -10.14 -0.37
C LYS A 168 -2.18 -9.29 -0.29
N GLY A 169 -2.06 -7.97 -0.46
CA GLY A 169 -3.20 -7.05 -0.50
C GLY A 169 -4.20 -7.42 -1.59
N ALA A 170 -3.72 -7.58 -2.82
CA ALA A 170 -4.54 -8.00 -3.97
C ALA A 170 -5.15 -9.41 -3.75
N PHE A 171 -4.38 -10.36 -3.20
CA PHE A 171 -4.85 -11.71 -2.89
C PHE A 171 -6.04 -11.70 -1.92
N TYR A 172 -5.93 -10.95 -0.81
CA TYR A 172 -7.01 -10.86 0.18
C TYR A 172 -8.24 -10.14 -0.38
N HIS A 173 -8.06 -9.17 -1.27
CA HIS A 173 -9.17 -8.51 -1.96
C HIS A 173 -9.95 -9.50 -2.84
N LEU A 174 -9.24 -10.21 -3.72
CA LEU A 174 -9.85 -11.22 -4.61
C LEU A 174 -10.52 -12.37 -3.83
N LEU A 175 -9.96 -12.75 -2.67
CA LEU A 175 -10.57 -13.72 -1.79
C LEU A 175 -11.89 -13.20 -1.19
N GLY A 176 -11.95 -11.89 -0.89
CA GLY A 176 -13.17 -11.20 -0.51
C GLY A 176 -14.24 -11.26 -1.61
N ASP A 177 -13.88 -10.96 -2.86
CA ASP A 177 -14.80 -10.97 -3.99
C ASP A 177 -15.30 -12.39 -4.32
N ALA A 178 -14.41 -13.39 -4.22
CA ALA A 178 -14.78 -14.80 -4.31
C ALA A 178 -15.77 -15.19 -3.19
N GLY A 179 -15.53 -14.74 -1.96
CA GLY A 179 -16.44 -14.94 -0.83
C GLY A 179 -17.81 -14.31 -1.07
N GLY A 180 -17.85 -13.10 -1.63
CA GLY A 180 -19.09 -12.43 -2.06
C GLY A 180 -19.85 -13.24 -3.10
N SER A 181 -19.14 -13.74 -4.12
CA SER A 181 -19.72 -14.59 -5.18
C SER A 181 -20.33 -15.88 -4.61
N VAL A 182 -19.65 -16.54 -3.67
CA VAL A 182 -20.17 -17.72 -2.96
C VAL A 182 -21.42 -17.38 -2.15
N ALA A 183 -21.41 -16.26 -1.43
CA ALA A 183 -22.57 -15.83 -0.65
C ALA A 183 -23.81 -15.60 -1.54
N VAL A 184 -23.64 -14.98 -2.72
CA VAL A 184 -24.71 -14.80 -3.70
C VAL A 184 -25.22 -16.14 -4.24
N ILE A 185 -24.33 -17.08 -4.60
CA ILE A 185 -24.72 -18.42 -5.08
C ILE A 185 -25.55 -19.14 -4.00
N VAL A 186 -25.07 -19.16 -2.76
CA VAL A 186 -25.78 -19.79 -1.63
C VAL A 186 -27.14 -19.13 -1.42
N SER A 187 -27.20 -17.80 -1.44
CA SER A 187 -28.45 -17.04 -1.32
C SER A 187 -29.48 -17.47 -2.37
N VAL A 188 -29.09 -17.49 -3.64
CA VAL A 188 -29.99 -17.87 -4.75
C VAL A 188 -30.48 -19.31 -4.62
N LEU A 189 -29.60 -20.25 -4.27
CA LEU A 189 -29.98 -21.65 -4.05
C LEU A 189 -30.96 -21.81 -2.87
N VAL A 190 -30.76 -21.06 -1.79
CA VAL A 190 -31.68 -21.05 -0.65
C VAL A 190 -33.03 -20.46 -1.06
N VAL A 191 -33.05 -19.35 -1.80
CA VAL A 191 -34.30 -18.74 -2.29
C VAL A 191 -35.06 -19.73 -3.20
N GLU A 192 -34.36 -20.44 -4.08
CA GLU A 192 -34.98 -21.41 -4.99
C GLU A 192 -35.59 -22.60 -4.24
N VAL A 193 -34.88 -23.16 -3.25
CA VAL A 193 -35.33 -24.34 -2.49
C VAL A 193 -36.41 -23.99 -1.47
N THR A 194 -36.30 -22.85 -0.79
CA THR A 194 -37.17 -22.48 0.34
C THR A 194 -38.29 -21.52 -0.03
N GLY A 195 -38.16 -20.80 -1.15
CA GLY A 195 -39.03 -19.69 -1.51
C GLY A 195 -38.83 -18.42 -0.67
N LEU A 196 -37.86 -18.40 0.26
CA LEU A 196 -37.60 -17.26 1.16
C LEU A 196 -36.86 -16.13 0.45
N ARG A 197 -37.60 -15.30 -0.29
CA ARG A 197 -37.04 -14.18 -1.08
C ARG A 197 -36.30 -13.12 -0.25
N VAL A 198 -36.48 -13.09 1.07
CA VAL A 198 -35.77 -12.16 1.98
C VAL A 198 -34.29 -12.53 2.17
N VAL A 199 -33.88 -13.74 1.80
CA VAL A 199 -32.47 -14.17 1.95
C VAL A 199 -31.54 -13.37 1.03
N ASP A 200 -31.99 -13.01 -0.16
CA ASP A 200 -31.24 -12.18 -1.11
C ASP A 200 -30.90 -10.78 -0.57
N PRO A 201 -31.87 -9.93 -0.19
CA PRO A 201 -31.56 -8.61 0.35
C PRO A 201 -30.75 -8.66 1.66
N LEU A 202 -30.92 -9.71 2.48
CA LEU A 202 -30.09 -9.87 3.69
C LEU A 202 -28.64 -10.21 3.34
N THR A 203 -28.43 -11.07 2.34
CA THR A 203 -27.09 -11.43 1.85
C THR A 203 -26.40 -10.22 1.21
N ALA A 204 -27.11 -9.48 0.36
CA ALA A 204 -26.61 -8.26 -0.25
C ALA A 204 -26.26 -7.19 0.81
N ALA A 205 -27.10 -7.02 1.84
CA ALA A 205 -26.81 -6.12 2.96
C ALA A 205 -25.58 -6.55 3.76
N LEU A 206 -25.39 -7.86 3.99
CA LEU A 206 -24.21 -8.40 4.65
C LEU A 206 -22.93 -8.10 3.86
N ILE A 207 -22.92 -8.37 2.55
CA ILE A 207 -21.79 -8.07 1.66
C ILE A 207 -21.50 -6.56 1.69
N ALA A 208 -22.53 -5.72 1.56
CA ALA A 208 -22.40 -4.27 1.64
C ALA A 208 -21.76 -3.79 2.95
N VAL A 209 -22.09 -4.38 4.10
CA VAL A 209 -21.45 -4.03 5.39
C VAL A 209 -19.96 -4.36 5.38
N VAL A 210 -19.58 -5.53 4.86
CA VAL A 210 -18.17 -5.94 4.75
C VAL A 210 -17.39 -5.00 3.82
N VAL A 211 -17.94 -4.69 2.65
CA VAL A 211 -17.32 -3.77 1.69
C VAL A 211 -17.21 -2.36 2.28
N THR A 212 -18.24 -1.87 2.97
CA THR A 212 -18.20 -0.56 3.66
C THR A 212 -17.08 -0.50 4.68
N TRP A 213 -16.95 -1.54 5.52
CA TRP A 213 -15.90 -1.60 6.52
C TRP A 213 -14.50 -1.59 5.89
N SER A 214 -14.30 -2.34 4.81
CA SER A 214 -13.06 -2.34 4.04
C SER A 214 -12.75 -0.95 3.45
N ALA A 215 -13.73 -0.31 2.80
CA ALA A 215 -13.57 1.02 2.22
C ALA A 215 -13.23 2.08 3.28
N LEU A 216 -13.90 2.05 4.44
CA LEU A 216 -13.61 2.95 5.56
C LEU A 216 -12.21 2.74 6.15
N LYS A 217 -11.75 1.49 6.23
CA LYS A 217 -10.38 1.17 6.67
C LYS A 217 -9.35 1.78 5.71
N VAL A 218 -9.52 1.60 4.40
CA VAL A 218 -8.63 2.17 3.37
C VAL A 218 -8.66 3.69 3.42
N LEU A 219 -9.85 4.30 3.54
CA LEU A 219 -9.99 5.75 3.68
C LEU A 219 -9.24 6.27 4.90
N ARG A 220 -9.43 5.65 6.07
CA ARG A 220 -8.75 6.04 7.31
C ARG A 220 -7.23 5.92 7.16
N SER A 221 -6.73 4.77 6.70
CA SER A 221 -5.29 4.54 6.53
C SER A 221 -4.66 5.49 5.52
N SER A 222 -5.34 5.79 4.40
CA SER A 222 -4.82 6.71 3.40
C SER A 222 -4.87 8.17 3.88
N SER A 223 -5.94 8.55 4.61
CA SER A 223 -6.04 9.87 5.25
C SER A 223 -4.96 10.08 6.31
N ALA A 224 -4.64 9.06 7.10
CA ALA A 224 -3.55 9.11 8.09
C ALA A 224 -2.24 9.60 7.46
N ILE A 225 -1.88 9.06 6.29
CA ILE A 225 -0.69 9.48 5.51
C ILE A 225 -0.79 10.95 5.07
N PHE A 226 -1.98 11.42 4.68
CA PHE A 226 -2.17 12.84 4.32
C PHE A 226 -2.03 13.79 5.51
N PHE A 227 -2.51 13.36 6.67
CA PHE A 227 -2.43 14.10 7.93
C PHE A 227 -1.10 13.94 8.66
N LEU A 228 -0.13 13.24 8.04
CA LEU A 228 1.20 13.01 8.61
C LEU A 228 1.13 12.33 9.98
N GLU A 229 0.16 11.41 10.16
CA GLU A 229 0.05 10.60 11.37
C GLU A 229 1.34 9.76 11.50
N SER A 230 1.91 9.72 12.70
CA SER A 230 3.14 8.96 12.96
C SER A 230 2.86 7.47 12.77
N PRO A 231 3.65 6.75 11.94
CA PRO A 231 3.49 5.31 11.77
C PRO A 231 4.05 4.50 12.95
N VAL A 232 4.77 5.16 13.85
CA VAL A 232 5.52 4.55 14.95
C VAL A 232 5.20 5.23 16.29
N GLU A 233 5.33 4.46 17.36
CA GLU A 233 5.17 4.95 18.73
C GLU A 233 6.41 5.79 19.12
N SER A 234 6.27 7.11 19.07
CA SER A 234 7.37 8.05 19.28
C SER A 234 8.07 7.89 20.63
N ASP A 235 7.33 7.52 21.69
CA ASP A 235 7.90 7.43 23.05
C ASP A 235 8.87 6.26 23.20
N GLU A 236 8.61 5.13 22.52
CA GLU A 236 9.49 3.97 22.54
C GLU A 236 10.81 4.28 21.82
N ILE A 237 10.73 4.86 20.62
CA ILE A 237 11.90 5.24 19.83
C ILE A 237 12.72 6.32 20.57
N ARG A 238 12.06 7.33 21.13
CA ARG A 238 12.73 8.37 21.94
C ARG A 238 13.46 7.75 23.14
N ALA A 239 12.89 6.73 23.78
CA ALA A 239 13.53 6.06 24.90
C ALA A 239 14.80 5.31 24.44
N ARG A 240 14.73 4.60 23.30
CA ARG A 240 15.89 3.89 22.75
C ARG A 240 17.02 4.79 22.29
N ILE A 241 16.70 5.87 21.58
CA ILE A 241 17.69 6.84 21.15
C ILE A 241 18.42 7.45 22.36
N ARG A 242 17.72 7.68 23.48
CA ARG A 242 18.34 8.16 24.74
C ARG A 242 19.27 7.14 25.41
N GLU A 243 19.15 5.86 25.10
CA GLU A 243 20.03 4.81 25.63
C GLU A 243 21.36 4.75 24.86
N LEU A 244 21.47 5.44 23.71
CA LEU A 244 22.67 5.44 22.89
C LEU A 244 23.79 6.30 23.50
N ASP A 245 25.00 5.74 23.52
CA ASP A 245 26.20 6.44 23.97
C ASP A 245 26.45 7.71 23.13
N GLY A 246 26.57 8.85 23.81
CA GLY A 246 26.76 10.17 23.20
C GLY A 246 25.46 10.96 22.97
N VAL A 247 24.30 10.40 23.31
CA VAL A 247 23.02 11.12 23.32
C VAL A 247 22.70 11.58 24.75
N GLY A 248 22.59 12.89 24.95
CA GLY A 248 22.21 13.48 26.24
C GLY A 248 20.70 13.58 26.41
N ARG A 249 20.00 14.08 25.39
CA ARG A 249 18.55 14.26 25.40
C ARG A 249 18.02 14.23 23.96
N VAL A 250 16.79 13.76 23.79
CA VAL A 250 16.04 13.91 22.54
C VAL A 250 15.05 15.04 22.74
N ASP A 251 15.19 16.08 21.94
CA ASP A 251 14.49 17.36 22.04
C ASP A 251 13.19 17.29 21.26
N ASP A 252 13.32 16.85 20.02
CA ASP A 252 12.21 16.66 19.12
C ASP A 252 12.40 15.38 18.29
N PHE A 253 11.28 14.76 17.97
CA PHE A 253 11.21 13.60 17.09
C PHE A 253 9.85 13.61 16.42
N HIS A 254 9.88 13.68 15.10
CA HIS A 254 8.72 13.55 14.24
C HIS A 254 8.99 12.44 13.23
N ALA A 255 8.00 11.59 13.01
CA ALA A 255 8.02 10.60 11.95
C ALA A 255 6.68 10.66 11.21
N TRP A 256 6.73 10.48 9.89
CA TRP A 256 5.55 10.45 9.04
C TRP A 256 5.79 9.58 7.81
N GLN A 257 4.72 9.18 7.14
CA GLN A 257 4.79 8.45 5.88
C GLN A 257 4.59 9.37 4.67
N ILE A 258 5.38 9.15 3.63
CA ILE A 258 5.14 9.73 2.30
C ILE A 258 4.18 8.83 1.51
N CYS A 259 4.40 7.52 1.57
CA CYS A 259 3.54 6.46 1.05
C CYS A 259 3.69 5.20 1.92
N SER A 260 3.11 4.06 1.51
CA SER A 260 3.17 2.83 2.31
C SER A 260 4.58 2.23 2.45
N GLN A 261 5.54 2.69 1.64
CA GLN A 261 6.90 2.16 1.57
C GLN A 261 7.99 3.16 1.96
N ILE A 262 7.62 4.42 2.23
CA ILE A 262 8.60 5.47 2.55
C ILE A 262 8.16 6.18 3.82
N THR A 263 8.86 5.87 4.90
CA THR A 263 8.76 6.52 6.20
C THR A 263 9.93 7.48 6.37
N VAL A 264 9.61 8.72 6.75
CA VAL A 264 10.59 9.78 6.98
C VAL A 264 10.58 10.16 8.46
N ALA A 265 11.74 10.44 9.03
CA ALA A 265 11.87 11.00 10.36
C ALA A 265 12.78 12.23 10.41
N THR A 266 12.49 13.12 11.36
CA THR A 266 13.38 14.19 11.78
C THR A 266 13.61 14.05 13.28
N VAL A 267 14.88 14.04 13.67
CA VAL A 267 15.28 13.89 15.07
C VAL A 267 16.16 15.07 15.43
N HIS A 268 15.82 15.73 16.52
CA HIS A 268 16.69 16.73 17.14
C HIS A 268 17.14 16.20 18.49
N LEU A 269 18.45 16.12 18.69
CA LEU A 269 19.01 15.63 19.94
C LEU A 269 20.19 16.47 20.43
N GLU A 270 20.36 16.45 21.75
CA GLU A 270 21.45 17.06 22.47
C GLU A 270 22.60 16.06 22.62
N THR A 271 23.82 16.49 22.32
CA THR A 271 25.03 15.69 22.47
C THR A 271 26.14 16.50 23.14
N ASP A 272 27.01 15.82 23.89
CA ASP A 272 28.18 16.38 24.58
C ASP A 272 29.50 16.04 23.89
N VAL A 273 29.45 15.45 22.69
CA VAL A 273 30.63 15.13 21.90
C VAL A 273 31.36 16.41 21.42
N GLU A 274 32.69 16.36 21.42
CA GLU A 274 33.53 17.53 21.14
C GLU A 274 34.09 17.54 19.71
N THR A 275 34.01 16.41 19.00
CA THR A 275 34.59 16.25 17.67
C THR A 275 33.56 15.82 16.63
N MET A 276 33.77 16.21 15.37
CA MET A 276 32.89 15.81 14.26
C MET A 276 32.86 14.30 14.04
N ALA A 277 33.97 13.58 14.26
CA ALA A 277 33.99 12.13 14.12
C ALA A 277 33.11 11.41 15.17
N GLN A 278 33.07 11.94 16.39
CA GLN A 278 32.17 11.43 17.43
C GLN A 278 30.71 11.78 17.13
N ALA A 279 30.45 12.98 16.60
CA ALA A 279 29.13 13.40 16.16
C ALA A 279 28.58 12.49 15.05
N GLU A 280 29.41 12.16 14.05
CA GLU A 280 29.07 11.22 12.98
C GLU A 280 28.74 9.83 13.54
N THR A 281 29.54 9.33 14.49
CA THR A 281 29.27 8.06 15.18
C THR A 281 27.92 8.05 15.92
N VAL A 282 27.51 9.17 16.52
CA VAL A 282 26.20 9.30 17.16
C VAL A 282 25.08 9.26 16.12
N VAL A 283 25.23 10.01 15.02
CA VAL A 283 24.25 10.02 13.92
C VAL A 283 24.07 8.63 13.31
N ASP A 284 25.16 7.91 13.06
CA ASP A 284 25.11 6.55 12.50
C ASP A 284 24.35 5.59 13.40
N ARG A 285 24.61 5.62 14.72
CA ARG A 285 23.87 4.79 15.69
C ARG A 285 22.39 5.13 15.74
N VAL A 286 22.05 6.41 15.62
CA VAL A 286 20.66 6.84 15.57
C VAL A 286 20.01 6.35 14.27
N HIS A 287 20.69 6.45 13.13
CA HIS A 287 20.18 5.91 11.87
C HIS A 287 19.97 4.39 11.93
N ASP A 288 20.91 3.64 12.51
CA ASP A 288 20.78 2.20 12.71
C ASP A 288 19.55 1.87 13.58
N GLU A 289 19.37 2.57 14.71
CA GLU A 289 18.20 2.38 15.57
C GLU A 289 16.89 2.71 14.83
N LEU A 290 16.84 3.82 14.08
CA LEU A 290 15.65 4.21 13.30
C LEU A 290 15.34 3.20 12.18
N ALA A 291 16.36 2.61 11.55
CA ALA A 291 16.20 1.60 10.51
C ALA A 291 15.50 0.34 11.04
N ASP A 292 15.76 -0.06 12.29
CA ASP A 292 15.09 -1.19 12.94
C ASP A 292 13.57 -0.96 13.12
N TYR A 293 13.12 0.31 13.15
CA TYR A 293 11.69 0.68 13.16
C TYR A 293 11.09 0.89 11.77
N GLY A 294 11.85 0.62 10.69
CA GLY A 294 11.38 0.79 9.31
C GLY A 294 11.31 2.25 8.86
N ILE A 295 12.21 3.10 9.34
CA ILE A 295 12.39 4.47 8.86
C ILE A 295 13.39 4.46 7.71
N ASP A 296 12.94 4.87 6.52
CA ASP A 296 13.71 4.80 5.27
C ASP A 296 14.60 6.03 5.05
N HIS A 297 14.20 7.18 5.60
CA HIS A 297 14.94 8.43 5.48
C HIS A 297 14.87 9.21 6.78
N ALA A 298 16.02 9.59 7.33
CA ALA A 298 16.08 10.38 8.55
C ALA A 298 17.00 11.59 8.40
N THR A 299 16.61 12.69 9.02
CA THR A 299 17.51 13.82 9.30
C THR A 299 17.75 13.89 10.80
N VAL A 300 19.02 13.79 11.22
CA VAL A 300 19.41 13.93 12.63
C VAL A 300 20.15 15.25 12.81
N GLU A 301 19.52 16.18 13.53
CA GLU A 301 20.14 17.43 13.95
C GLU A 301 20.75 17.27 15.35
N LEU A 302 22.02 17.66 15.47
CA LEU A 302 22.75 17.65 16.73
C LEU A 302 22.85 19.06 17.30
N SER A 303 22.51 19.20 18.59
CA SER A 303 22.74 20.43 19.35
C SER A 303 23.74 20.20 20.48
N PRO A 304 24.69 21.12 20.70
CA PRO A 304 25.55 21.05 21.86
C PRO A 304 24.77 21.49 23.11
N ARG A 305 25.04 20.83 24.23
CA ARG A 305 24.45 21.13 25.55
C ARG A 305 24.53 22.58 26.03
N TYR A 306 25.45 23.37 25.45
CA TYR A 306 25.72 24.76 25.84
C TYR A 306 25.21 25.80 24.84
N ALA A 307 24.58 25.40 23.72
CA ALA A 307 23.98 26.36 22.80
C ALA A 307 22.68 26.93 23.39
N ASP A 308 22.59 28.25 23.42
CA ASP A 308 21.37 28.97 23.75
C ASP A 308 20.30 28.65 22.70
N ARG A 309 19.09 28.27 23.15
CA ARG A 309 18.04 27.69 22.28
C ARG A 309 17.32 28.73 21.39
N ASP A 310 17.72 29.99 21.47
CA ASP A 310 17.05 31.13 20.82
C ASP A 310 17.17 31.17 19.28
N VAL A 311 17.94 30.27 18.66
CA VAL A 311 18.19 30.24 17.21
C VAL A 311 17.46 29.13 16.47
N HIS A 312 16.80 28.21 17.18
CA HIS A 312 16.11 27.09 16.54
C HIS A 312 14.76 27.55 15.96
N LEU A 313 14.51 27.26 14.68
CA LEU A 313 13.26 27.61 13.99
C LEU A 313 12.14 26.63 14.36
N ASP A 314 11.80 26.59 15.64
CA ASP A 314 10.75 25.72 16.18
C ASP A 314 9.73 26.54 16.96
N THR A 315 8.93 27.31 16.22
CA THR A 315 7.77 28.02 16.78
C THR A 315 6.57 27.11 17.04
N HIS A 316 6.70 25.81 16.77
CA HIS A 316 5.61 24.83 16.85
C HIS A 316 5.71 23.88 18.04
N CYS A 317 6.80 23.96 18.81
CA CYS A 317 6.99 23.23 20.08
C CYS A 317 5.75 23.29 20.99
N HIS A 318 5.27 22.10 21.36
CA HIS A 318 4.28 21.85 22.41
C HIS A 318 4.93 21.74 23.79
#